data_AF-A0A914PU15-F1
#
_entry.id   AF-A0A914PU15-F1
#
_cell.length_a   1.000
_cell.length_b   1.000
_cell.length_c   1.000
_cell.angle_alpha   90.00
_cell.angle_beta   90.00
_cell.angle_gamma   90.00
#
_symmetry.space_group_name_H-M   'P 1'
#
loop_
_entity.id
_entity.type
_entity.pdbx_description
1 polymer ?
#
loop_
_entity_poly.entity_id
_entity_poly.type
_entity_poly.pdbx_seq_one_letter_code
_entity_poly.pdbx_strand_id
1 'polypeptide(L)'
;MMKSVSILVSFILFSAVFGMPSKNIRNEITLFDQSLTEAQTKEFMDILSDSSISERQSDEKIDEFISTLNETQQEWYKSIKQRQQLTAQEEKDFRLERIAEMPESLQKIANEIEKLYDDREISIGDKKAKIAEIKNSLP
;
A
#
# COMPACT_ATOMS: atom_id res chain seq x y z
N MET A 1 -15.32 3.63 -27.07
CA MET A 1 -15.67 3.78 -25.64
C MET A 1 -14.88 2.75 -24.84
N MET A 2 -13.74 3.12 -24.27
CA MET A 2 -12.96 2.30 -23.33
C MET A 2 -12.45 3.27 -22.25
N LYS A 3 -13.16 3.39 -21.11
CA LYS A 3 -12.78 4.30 -20.01
C LYS A 3 -12.90 3.68 -18.61
N SER A 4 -13.22 2.40 -18.48
CA SER A 4 -13.67 1.86 -17.17
C SER A 4 -12.80 0.77 -16.56
N VAL A 5 -11.73 0.32 -17.23
CA VAL A 5 -10.86 -0.76 -16.70
C VAL A 5 -9.71 -0.21 -15.84
N SER A 6 -9.24 1.02 -16.11
CA SER A 6 -8.05 1.61 -15.45
C SER A 6 -8.24 1.84 -13.95
N ILE A 7 -9.34 2.50 -13.56
CA ILE A 7 -9.56 2.97 -12.17
C ILE A 7 -9.68 1.81 -11.18
N LEU A 8 -10.32 0.71 -11.58
CA LEU A 8 -10.53 -0.45 -10.71
C LEU A 8 -9.22 -1.21 -10.46
N VAL A 9 -8.36 -1.28 -11.48
CA VAL A 9 -7.06 -1.95 -11.37
C VAL A 9 -6.07 -1.11 -10.56
N SER A 10 -6.04 0.23 -10.76
CA SER A 10 -5.28 1.16 -9.93
C SER A 10 -5.69 1.10 -8.47
N PHE A 11 -6.99 1.01 -8.19
CA PHE A 11 -7.51 0.89 -6.84
C PHE A 11 -7.11 -0.44 -6.15
N ILE A 12 -7.17 -1.56 -6.87
CA ILE A 12 -6.82 -2.88 -6.34
C ILE A 12 -5.31 -2.95 -6.05
N LEU A 13 -4.47 -2.46 -6.97
CA LEU A 13 -3.02 -2.48 -6.80
C LEU A 13 -2.55 -1.50 -5.73
N PHE A 14 -3.11 -0.30 -5.67
CA PHE A 14 -2.82 0.67 -4.61
C PHE A 14 -3.19 0.13 -3.22
N SER A 15 -4.36 -0.51 -3.09
CA SER A 15 -4.79 -1.12 -1.82
C SER A 15 -3.95 -2.34 -1.42
N ALA A 16 -3.33 -3.01 -2.40
CA ALA A 16 -2.43 -4.14 -2.15
C ALA A 16 -1.04 -3.71 -1.68
N VAL A 17 -0.62 -2.47 -1.99
CA VAL A 17 0.68 -1.90 -1.58
C VAL A 17 0.56 -1.10 -0.27
N PHE A 18 -0.54 -0.36 -0.07
CA PHE A 18 -0.66 0.61 1.03
C PHE A 18 -1.78 0.34 2.05
N GLY A 19 -2.53 -0.77 1.90
CA GLY A 19 -3.73 -1.03 2.71
C GLY A 19 -4.98 -0.36 2.15
N MET A 20 -6.17 -0.65 2.71
CA MET A 20 -7.45 -0.20 2.15
C MET A 20 -7.70 1.29 2.50
N PRO A 21 -7.67 2.23 1.53
CA PRO A 21 -7.91 3.62 1.84
C PRO A 21 -9.34 3.85 2.36
N SER A 22 -9.46 4.72 3.36
CA SER A 22 -10.74 5.19 3.87
C SER A 22 -11.59 5.77 2.73
N LYS A 23 -12.92 5.75 2.86
CA LYS A 23 -13.86 6.19 1.79
C LYS A 23 -13.56 7.60 1.28
N ASN A 24 -12.98 8.47 2.13
CA ASN A 24 -12.60 9.83 1.77
C ASN A 24 -11.31 9.87 0.92
N ILE A 25 -10.33 9.02 1.21
CA ILE A 25 -9.07 8.93 0.46
C ILE A 25 -9.30 8.34 -0.95
N ARG A 26 -10.31 7.46 -1.12
CA ARG A 26 -10.63 6.83 -2.42
C ARG A 26 -10.99 7.83 -3.51
N ASN A 27 -11.76 8.86 -3.17
CA ASN A 27 -12.15 9.88 -4.14
C ASN A 27 -10.93 10.68 -4.59
N GLU A 28 -9.99 10.95 -3.69
CA GLU A 28 -8.78 11.72 -3.98
C GLU A 28 -7.79 10.93 -4.83
N ILE A 29 -7.60 9.64 -4.54
CA ILE A 29 -6.83 8.72 -5.41
C ILE A 29 -7.44 8.70 -6.82
N THR A 30 -8.77 8.67 -6.91
CA THR A 30 -9.47 8.68 -8.21
C THR A 30 -9.23 9.99 -8.96
N LEU A 31 -9.27 11.13 -8.28
CA LEU A 31 -9.00 12.44 -8.88
C LEU A 31 -7.54 12.56 -9.33
N PHE A 32 -6.60 12.04 -8.54
CA PHE A 32 -5.19 11.97 -8.90
C PHE A 32 -4.98 11.09 -10.15
N ASP A 33 -5.52 9.88 -10.18
CA ASP A 33 -5.43 8.97 -11.33
C ASP A 33 -6.03 9.59 -12.61
N GLN A 34 -7.18 10.27 -12.49
CA GLN A 34 -7.82 10.97 -13.60
C GLN A 34 -7.03 12.19 -14.12
N SER A 35 -6.11 12.72 -13.31
CA SER A 35 -5.24 13.82 -13.72
C SER A 35 -4.05 13.36 -14.54
N LEU A 36 -3.70 12.07 -14.48
CA LEU A 36 -2.57 11.50 -15.19
C LEU A 36 -2.93 11.23 -16.65
N THR A 37 -1.94 11.35 -17.52
CA THR A 37 -2.02 10.83 -18.89
C THR A 37 -1.91 9.31 -18.88
N GLU A 38 -2.33 8.64 -19.96
CA GLU A 38 -2.24 7.17 -20.07
C GLU A 38 -0.81 6.64 -19.88
N ALA A 39 0.20 7.37 -20.39
CA ALA A 39 1.59 7.02 -20.20
C ALA A 39 2.02 7.12 -18.72
N GLN A 40 1.63 8.20 -18.05
CA GLN A 40 1.92 8.42 -16.63
C GLN A 40 1.19 7.42 -15.73
N THR A 41 -0.07 7.10 -16.03
CA THR A 41 -0.82 6.06 -15.33
C THR A 41 -0.12 4.72 -15.50
N LYS A 42 0.34 4.37 -16.70
CA LYS A 42 1.06 3.12 -16.93
C LYS A 42 2.35 3.05 -16.11
N GLU A 43 3.17 4.11 -16.15
CA GLU A 43 4.42 4.18 -15.39
C GLU A 43 4.18 4.04 -13.88
N PHE A 44 3.20 4.78 -13.35
CA PHE A 44 2.81 4.68 -11.95
C PHE A 44 2.37 3.26 -11.56
N MET A 45 1.62 2.59 -12.44
CA MET A 45 1.13 1.23 -12.23
C MET A 45 2.22 0.16 -12.35
N ASP A 46 3.20 0.36 -13.23
CA ASP A 46 4.36 -0.51 -13.37
C ASP A 46 5.20 -0.46 -12.08
N ILE A 47 5.35 0.71 -11.44
CA ILE A 47 6.02 0.84 -10.14
C ILE A 47 5.23 0.09 -9.05
N LEU A 48 3.92 0.33 -8.95
CA LEU A 48 3.06 -0.30 -7.91
C LEU A 48 2.95 -1.81 -8.03
N SER A 49 3.08 -2.36 -9.24
CA SER A 49 2.95 -3.80 -9.48
C SER A 49 4.27 -4.56 -9.45
N ASP A 50 5.40 -3.86 -9.30
CA ASP A 50 6.73 -4.46 -9.19
C ASP A 50 6.88 -5.16 -7.83
N SER A 51 6.50 -6.45 -7.81
CA SER A 51 6.62 -7.28 -6.61
C SER A 51 8.05 -7.65 -6.22
N SER A 52 9.04 -7.31 -7.06
CA SER A 52 10.45 -7.65 -6.85
C SER A 52 11.20 -6.63 -5.99
N ILE A 53 10.67 -5.41 -5.87
CA ILE A 53 11.25 -4.34 -5.07
C ILE A 53 10.62 -4.28 -3.68
N SER A 54 11.36 -3.70 -2.73
CA SER A 54 10.82 -3.42 -1.39
C SER A 54 9.79 -2.29 -1.42
N GLU A 55 8.95 -2.20 -0.40
CA GLU A 55 8.02 -1.08 -0.24
C GLU A 55 8.75 0.26 -0.15
N ARG A 56 9.94 0.29 0.46
CA ARG A 56 10.79 1.48 0.46
C ARG A 56 11.22 1.88 -0.95
N GLN A 57 11.71 0.93 -1.74
CA GLN A 57 12.13 1.20 -3.12
C GLN A 57 10.95 1.62 -4.01
N SER A 58 9.77 1.04 -3.77
CA SER A 58 8.53 1.47 -4.41
C SER A 58 8.21 2.93 -4.07
N ASP A 59 8.26 3.31 -2.80
CA ASP A 59 8.06 4.69 -2.36
C ASP A 59 9.06 5.66 -3.01
N GLU A 60 10.34 5.29 -3.07
CA GLU A 60 11.39 6.09 -3.70
C GLU A 60 11.11 6.30 -5.20
N LYS A 61 10.79 5.23 -5.93
CA LYS A 61 10.42 5.31 -7.36
C LYS A 61 9.15 6.13 -7.59
N ILE A 62 8.15 6.01 -6.70
CA ILE A 62 6.95 6.82 -6.80
C ILE A 62 7.29 8.29 -6.55
N ASP A 63 8.06 8.61 -5.51
CA ASP A 63 8.44 9.99 -5.21
C ASP A 63 9.24 10.61 -6.37
N GLU A 64 10.12 9.84 -7.01
CA GLU A 64 10.81 10.22 -8.25
C GLU A 64 9.82 10.50 -9.39
N PHE A 65 8.89 9.58 -9.67
CA PHE A 65 7.85 9.78 -10.68
C PHE A 65 7.03 11.04 -10.41
N ILE A 66 6.57 11.24 -9.17
CA ILE A 66 5.77 12.39 -8.76
C ILE A 66 6.53 13.69 -9.00
N SER A 67 7.85 13.72 -8.78
CA SER A 67 8.68 14.91 -9.04
C SER A 67 8.67 15.38 -10.50
N THR A 68 8.32 14.49 -11.44
CA THR A 68 8.20 14.81 -12.87
C THR A 68 6.84 15.40 -13.26
N LEU A 69 5.85 15.35 -12.35
CA LEU A 69 4.50 15.85 -12.57
C LEU A 69 4.40 17.36 -12.35
N ASN A 70 3.25 17.97 -12.69
CA ASN A 70 3.04 19.39 -12.40
C ASN A 70 2.75 19.64 -10.91
N GLU A 71 2.89 20.90 -10.47
CA GLU A 71 2.73 21.29 -9.05
C GLU A 71 1.41 20.85 -8.44
N THR A 72 0.28 20.99 -9.17
CA THR A 72 -1.04 20.56 -8.68
C THR A 72 -1.10 19.05 -8.43
N GLN A 73 -0.56 18.25 -9.35
CA GLN A 73 -0.50 16.79 -9.21
C GLN A 73 0.39 16.37 -8.04
N GLN A 74 1.52 17.05 -7.86
CA GLN A 74 2.43 16.82 -6.73
C GLN A 74 1.76 17.12 -5.38
N GLU A 75 1.06 18.26 -5.28
CA GLU A 75 0.33 18.64 -4.06
C GLU A 75 -0.78 17.65 -3.72
N TRP A 76 -1.53 17.19 -4.72
CA TRP A 76 -2.56 16.16 -4.54
C TRP A 76 -1.96 14.86 -4.01
N TYR A 77 -0.88 14.36 -4.63
CA TYR A 77 -0.23 13.15 -4.17
C TYR A 77 0.32 13.29 -2.75
N LYS A 78 0.96 14.42 -2.42
CA LYS A 78 1.46 14.69 -1.07
C LYS A 78 0.35 14.64 -0.02
N SER A 79 -0.81 15.20 -0.35
CA SER A 79 -1.98 15.19 0.52
C SER A 79 -2.58 13.79 0.71
N ILE A 80 -2.58 12.97 -0.34
CA ILE A 80 -2.97 11.56 -0.29
C ILE A 80 -2.00 10.77 0.60
N LYS A 81 -0.68 10.92 0.38
CA LYS A 81 0.37 10.24 1.14
C LYS A 81 0.29 10.54 2.64
N GLN A 82 0.13 11.81 3.01
CA GLN A 82 -0.02 12.20 4.43
C GLN A 82 -1.25 11.56 5.10
N ARG A 83 -2.39 11.56 4.42
CA ARG A 83 -3.62 10.97 4.98
C ARG A 83 -3.54 9.46 5.08
N GLN A 84 -2.89 8.79 4.12
CA GLN A 84 -2.65 7.35 4.20
C GLN A 84 -1.74 6.98 5.36
N GLN A 85 -0.69 7.77 5.63
CA GLN A 85 0.17 7.54 6.78
C GLN A 85 -0.60 7.62 8.10
N LEU A 86 -1.52 8.59 8.23
CA LEU A 86 -2.39 8.70 9.40
C LEU A 86 -3.31 7.48 9.54
N THR A 87 -4.00 7.07 8.46
CA THR A 87 -4.89 5.90 8.48
C THR A 87 -4.12 4.61 8.75
N ALA A 88 -2.93 4.44 8.17
CA ALA A 88 -2.10 3.26 8.38
C ALA A 88 -1.66 3.13 9.85
N GLN A 89 -1.34 4.26 10.51
CA GLN A 89 -1.01 4.27 11.93
C GLN A 89 -2.23 3.93 12.79
N GLU A 90 -3.40 4.52 12.53
CA GLU A 90 -4.63 4.19 13.26
C GLU A 90 -5.02 2.71 13.11
N GLU A 91 -4.91 2.16 11.90
CA GLU A 91 -5.17 0.75 11.64
C GLU A 91 -4.16 -0.16 12.34
N LYS A 92 -2.89 0.24 12.39
CA LYS A 92 -1.85 -0.47 13.14
C LYS A 92 -2.16 -0.49 14.63
N ASP A 93 -2.47 0.66 15.22
CA ASP A 93 -2.80 0.77 16.63
C ASP A 93 -4.00 -0.13 16.96
N PHE A 94 -5.04 -0.10 16.12
CA PHE A 94 -6.19 -0.99 16.26
C PHE A 94 -5.80 -2.48 16.18
N ARG A 95 -4.93 -2.88 15.25
CA ARG A 95 -4.44 -4.27 15.16
C ARG A 95 -3.68 -4.67 16.43
N LEU A 96 -2.78 -3.82 16.93
CA LEU A 96 -2.01 -4.08 18.15
C LEU A 96 -2.92 -4.25 19.37
N GLU A 97 -3.97 -3.43 19.49
CA GLU A 97 -5.00 -3.60 20.52
C GLU A 97 -5.70 -4.97 20.42
N ARG A 98 -6.10 -5.39 19.21
CA ARG A 98 -6.71 -6.70 19.01
C ARG A 98 -5.75 -7.85 19.30
N ILE A 99 -4.47 -7.71 18.95
CA ILE A 99 -3.43 -8.70 19.25
C ILE A 99 -3.30 -8.89 20.77
N ALA A 100 -3.29 -7.79 21.54
CA ALA A 100 -3.17 -7.86 23.00
C ALA A 100 -4.33 -8.63 23.68
N GLU A 101 -5.50 -8.71 23.05
CA GLU A 101 -6.67 -9.46 23.54
C GLU A 101 -6.64 -10.95 23.17
N MET A 102 -5.70 -11.41 22.34
CA MET A 102 -5.60 -12.81 21.90
C MET A 102 -4.95 -13.71 22.96
N PRO A 103 -5.15 -15.05 22.88
CA PRO A 103 -4.36 -16.01 23.65
C PRO A 103 -2.85 -15.88 23.36
N GLU A 104 -2.00 -16.05 24.38
CA GLU A 104 -0.54 -15.82 24.31
C GLU A 104 0.15 -16.58 23.16
N SER A 105 -0.29 -17.80 22.86
CA SER A 105 0.20 -18.59 21.72
C SER A 105 -0.07 -17.90 20.38
N LEU A 106 -1.23 -17.27 20.21
CA LEU A 106 -1.63 -16.53 19.02
C LEU A 106 -1.05 -15.11 18.98
N GLN A 107 -0.81 -14.48 20.13
CA GLN A 107 -0.14 -13.18 20.21
C GLN A 107 1.24 -13.23 19.57
N LYS A 108 2.02 -14.29 19.85
CA LYS A 108 3.37 -14.43 19.30
C LYS A 108 3.35 -14.48 17.77
N ILE A 109 2.44 -15.28 17.20
CA ILE A 109 2.25 -15.41 15.76
C ILE A 109 1.79 -14.08 15.15
N ALA A 110 0.80 -13.42 15.76
CA ALA A 110 0.26 -12.17 15.24
C ALA A 110 1.29 -11.03 15.29
N ASN A 111 2.13 -10.97 16.33
CA ASN A 111 3.24 -10.04 16.42
C ASN A 111 4.35 -10.32 15.39
N GLU A 112 4.64 -11.58 15.06
CA GLU A 112 5.57 -11.93 13.98
C GLU A 112 5.02 -11.49 12.62
N ILE A 113 3.72 -11.66 12.38
CA ILE A 113 3.06 -11.16 11.16
C ILE A 113 3.09 -9.62 11.11
N GLU A 114 2.78 -8.92 12.20
CA GLU A 114 2.81 -7.45 12.25
C GLU A 114 4.22 -6.89 11.96
N LYS A 115 5.27 -7.54 12.49
CA LYS A 115 6.68 -7.18 12.17
C LYS A 115 6.99 -7.30 10.68
N LEU A 116 6.41 -8.28 9.98
CA LEU A 116 6.59 -8.40 8.53
C LEU A 116 5.90 -7.28 7.77
N TYR A 117 4.74 -6.79 8.24
CA TYR A 117 4.11 -5.61 7.67
C TYR A 117 4.96 -4.35 7.91
N ASP A 118 5.52 -4.18 9.11
CA ASP A 118 6.41 -3.06 9.46
C ASP A 118 7.76 -3.05 8.73
N ASP A 119 8.25 -4.22 8.29
CA ASP A 119 9.54 -4.33 7.60
C ASP A 119 9.43 -3.86 6.14
N ARG A 120 9.72 -2.59 5.92
CA ARG A 120 9.65 -1.94 4.60
C ARG A 120 10.83 -2.26 3.67
N GLU A 121 11.83 -3.01 4.15
CA GLU A 121 13.01 -3.40 3.37
C GLU A 121 12.80 -4.75 2.64
N ILE A 122 11.82 -5.54 3.06
CA ILE A 122 11.47 -6.82 2.42
C ILE A 122 10.50 -6.58 1.25
N SER A 123 10.68 -7.34 0.16
CA SER A 123 9.77 -7.31 -0.98
C SER A 123 8.36 -7.81 -0.61
N ILE A 124 7.33 -7.32 -1.30
CA ILE A 124 5.95 -7.78 -1.09
C ILE A 124 5.82 -9.29 -1.37
N GLY A 125 6.57 -9.80 -2.35
CA GLY A 125 6.62 -11.24 -2.67
C GLY A 125 7.14 -12.07 -1.49
N ASP A 126 8.24 -11.63 -0.88
CA ASP A 126 8.84 -12.33 0.26
C ASP A 126 7.99 -12.23 1.53
N LYS A 127 7.33 -11.09 1.78
CA LYS A 127 6.35 -10.96 2.88
C LYS A 127 5.24 -12.00 2.76
N LYS A 128 4.68 -12.17 1.55
CA LYS A 128 3.64 -13.19 1.28
C LYS A 128 4.16 -14.61 1.50
N ALA A 129 5.37 -14.91 1.05
CA ALA A 129 5.99 -16.22 1.28
C ALA A 129 6.16 -16.52 2.77
N LYS A 130 6.71 -15.59 3.55
CA LYS A 130 6.89 -15.72 5.00
C LYS A 130 5.56 -15.89 5.75
N ILE A 131 4.52 -15.14 5.38
CA ILE A 131 3.19 -15.31 5.98
C ILE A 131 2.60 -16.70 5.65
N ALA A 132 2.82 -17.20 4.44
CA ALA A 132 2.38 -18.55 4.06
C ALA A 132 3.11 -19.65 4.85
N GLU A 133 4.41 -19.48 5.11
CA GLU A 133 5.20 -20.37 5.97
C GLU A 133 4.65 -20.38 7.40
N ILE A 134 4.41 -19.20 7.99
CA ILE A 134 3.79 -19.07 9.32
C ILE A 134 2.46 -19.81 9.35
N LYS A 135 1.59 -19.60 8.35
CA LYS A 135 0.29 -20.28 8.24
C LYS A 135 0.41 -21.80 8.20
N ASN A 136 1.38 -22.34 7.45
CA ASN A 136 1.60 -23.78 7.33
C ASN A 136 2.24 -24.40 8.58
N SER A 137 2.82 -23.57 9.46
CA SER A 137 3.41 -23.99 10.74
C SER A 137 2.43 -23.96 11.92
N LEU A 138 1.20 -23.49 11.69
CA LEU A 138 0.16 -23.49 12.71
C LEU A 138 -0.29 -24.93 13.00
N PRO A 139 -0.43 -25.31 14.29
CA PRO A 139 -0.91 -26.63 14.69
C PRO A 139 -2.38 -26.88 14.34
#